data_AF-A0A920LKJ0-F1
#
_entry.id   AF-A0A920LKJ0-F1
#
_cell.length_a   1.000
_cell.length_b   1.000
_cell.length_c   1.000
_cell.angle_alpha   90.00
_cell.angle_beta   90.00
_cell.angle_gamma   90.00
#
_symmetry.space_group_name_H-M   'P 1'
#
loop_
_entity.id
_entity.type
_entity.pdbx_description
1 polymer ?
#
loop_
_entity_poly.entity_id
_entity_poly.type
_entity_poly.pdbx_seq_one_letter_code
_entity_poly.pdbx_strand_id
1 'polypeptide(L)'
;MFRVRNKKQTFYCYSDDEKKNSVQKLGKNAEITRFKGLGEISPSEFKHFIGPEIRLAPVIFDKDAKPQDLLKYYMGKNTKDRQDFIIENLRVEDEIN
;
A
#
# COMPACT_ATOMS: atom_id res chain seq x y z
N MET A 1 -4.98 -1.37 0.00
CA MET A 1 -5.43 -2.78 0.13
C MET A 1 -6.95 -2.83 0.08
N PHE A 2 -7.51 -3.84 -0.58
CA PHE A 2 -8.95 -4.05 -0.71
C PHE A 2 -9.32 -5.47 -0.30
N ARG A 3 -10.52 -5.66 0.22
CA ARG A 3 -11.19 -6.95 0.33
C ARG A 3 -12.34 -6.99 -0.65
N VAL A 4 -12.36 -7.99 -1.52
CA VAL A 4 -13.46 -8.24 -2.46
C VAL A 4 -14.07 -9.59 -2.10
N ARG A 5 -15.35 -9.62 -1.72
CA ARG A 5 -15.99 -10.87 -1.26
C ARG A 5 -17.42 -11.02 -1.75
N ASN A 6 -17.92 -12.24 -1.67
CA ASN A 6 -19.35 -12.54 -1.70
C ASN A 6 -19.68 -13.51 -0.55
N LYS A 7 -20.85 -14.16 -0.60
CA LYS A 7 -21.26 -15.14 0.42
C LYS A 7 -20.41 -16.42 0.44
N LYS A 8 -19.64 -16.72 -0.60
CA LYS A 8 -18.89 -17.98 -0.78
C LYS A 8 -17.37 -17.79 -0.74
N GLN A 9 -16.85 -16.67 -1.24
CA GLN A 9 -15.42 -16.45 -1.47
C GLN A 9 -15.00 -15.04 -1.03
N THR A 10 -13.77 -14.92 -0.56
CA THR A 10 -13.14 -13.67 -0.13
C THR A 10 -11.75 -13.58 -0.73
N PHE A 11 -11.41 -12.42 -1.31
CA PHE A 11 -10.10 -12.12 -1.88
C PHE A 11 -9.52 -10.84 -1.26
N TYR A 12 -8.23 -10.86 -0.95
CA TYR A 12 -7.47 -9.69 -0.52
C TYR A 12 -6.58 -9.20 -1.66
N CYS A 13 -6.75 -7.94 -2.04
CA CYS A 13 -6.10 -7.32 -3.19
C CYS A 13 -5.18 -6.18 -2.73
N TYR A 14 -3.94 -6.21 -3.20
CA TYR A 14 -2.86 -5.27 -2.88
C TYR A 14 -2.63 -4.26 -4.02
N SER A 15 -3.16 -4.52 -5.21
CA SER A 15 -3.19 -3.58 -6.34
C SER A 15 -4.60 -3.35 -6.86
N ASP A 16 -4.77 -2.28 -7.65
CA ASP A 16 -6.04 -2.00 -8.34
C ASP A 16 -6.36 -3.04 -9.42
N ASP A 17 -5.35 -3.66 -10.03
CA ASP A 17 -5.55 -4.72 -11.01
C ASP A 17 -6.06 -6.00 -10.36
N GLU A 18 -5.48 -6.41 -9.22
CA GLU A 18 -5.99 -7.53 -8.43
C GLU A 18 -7.45 -7.30 -8.00
N LYS A 19 -7.78 -6.05 -7.63
CA LYS A 19 -9.16 -5.65 -7.30
C LYS A 19 -10.09 -5.81 -8.50
N LYS A 20 -9.74 -5.25 -9.66
CA LYS A 20 -10.56 -5.35 -10.90
C LYS A 20 -10.81 -6.81 -11.27
N ASN A 21 -9.77 -7.63 -11.26
CA ASN A 21 -9.86 -9.06 -11.58
C ASN A 21 -10.76 -9.81 -10.59
N SER A 22 -10.64 -9.53 -9.29
CA SER A 22 -11.46 -10.17 -8.25
C SER A 22 -12.93 -9.77 -8.35
N VAL A 23 -13.22 -8.50 -8.67
CA VAL A 23 -14.58 -8.02 -8.90
C VAL A 23 -15.20 -8.69 -10.13
N GLN A 24 -14.47 -8.77 -11.25
CA GLN A 24 -14.93 -9.48 -12.44
C GLN A 24 -15.24 -10.96 -12.15
N LYS A 25 -14.39 -11.62 -11.35
CA LYS A 25 -14.57 -13.03 -10.97
C LYS A 25 -15.78 -13.27 -10.08
N LEU A 26 -16.06 -12.37 -9.14
CA LEU A 26 -17.18 -12.48 -8.19
C LEU A 26 -18.51 -11.96 -8.76
N GLY A 27 -18.46 -11.14 -9.81
CA GLY A 27 -19.62 -10.61 -10.51
C GLY A 27 -20.40 -9.58 -9.69
N LYS A 28 -21.68 -9.42 -10.02
CA LYS A 28 -22.55 -8.33 -9.49
C LYS A 28 -22.73 -8.31 -7.97
N ASN A 29 -22.50 -9.45 -7.29
CA ASN A 29 -22.68 -9.56 -5.85
C ASN A 29 -21.37 -9.38 -5.07
N ALA A 30 -20.34 -8.80 -5.71
CA ALA A 30 -19.07 -8.51 -5.07
C ALA A 30 -19.18 -7.29 -4.15
N GLU A 31 -18.93 -7.50 -2.86
CA GLU A 31 -18.77 -6.44 -1.87
C GLU A 31 -17.29 -6.05 -1.80
N ILE A 32 -17.02 -4.75 -1.88
CA ILE A 32 -15.65 -4.20 -1.86
C ILE A 32 -15.46 -3.38 -0.59
N THR A 33 -14.44 -3.71 0.20
CA THR A 33 -13.98 -2.90 1.34
C THR A 33 -12.57 -2.38 1.03
N ARG A 34 -12.32 -1.08 1.18
CA ARG A 34 -10.97 -0.50 1.09
C ARG A 34 -10.45 -0.22 2.50
N PHE A 35 -9.41 -0.93 2.93
CA PHE A 35 -8.76 -0.65 4.21
C PHE A 35 -7.86 0.58 4.08
N LYS A 36 -8.04 1.57 4.96
CA LYS A 36 -7.20 2.77 5.07
C LYS A 36 -6.10 2.60 6.13
N GLY A 37 -6.34 1.78 7.14
CA GLY A 37 -5.35 1.36 8.12
C GLY A 37 -5.51 -0.10 8.56
N LEU A 38 -4.54 -0.60 9.31
CA LEU A 38 -4.57 -1.98 9.83
C LEU A 38 -5.62 -2.17 10.92
N GLY A 39 -6.02 -1.11 11.63
CA GLY A 39 -7.03 -1.18 12.70
C GLY A 39 -8.46 -1.46 12.23
N GLU A 40 -8.72 -1.35 10.93
CA GLU A 40 -10.01 -1.71 10.31
C GLU A 40 -10.14 -3.24 10.08
N ILE A 41 -9.06 -3.99 10.31
CA ILE A 41 -9.00 -5.44 10.10
C ILE A 41 -9.23 -6.13 11.44
N SER A 42 -10.17 -7.07 11.47
CA SER A 42 -10.42 -7.83 12.69
C SER A 42 -9.20 -8.71 13.07
N PRO A 43 -8.95 -8.98 14.36
CA PRO A 43 -7.78 -9.77 14.77
C PRO A 43 -7.70 -11.17 14.14
N SER A 44 -8.85 -11.84 13.98
CA SER A 44 -8.94 -13.15 13.33
C SER A 44 -8.54 -13.09 11.86
N GLU A 45 -8.96 -12.05 11.15
CA GLU A 45 -8.60 -11.78 9.76
C GLU A 45 -7.12 -11.39 9.63
N PHE A 46 -6.63 -10.56 10.55
CA PHE A 46 -5.27 -10.05 10.51
C PHE A 46 -4.21 -11.15 10.65
N LYS A 47 -4.50 -12.19 11.45
CA LYS A 47 -3.63 -13.36 11.62
C LYS A 47 -3.21 -14.00 10.29
N HIS A 48 -4.08 -13.96 9.27
CA HIS A 48 -3.77 -14.52 7.95
C HIS A 48 -2.72 -13.71 7.18
N PHE A 49 -2.53 -12.43 7.49
CA PHE A 49 -1.51 -11.58 6.83
C PHE A 49 -0.12 -11.72 7.44
N ILE A 50 -0.01 -12.26 8.65
CA ILE A 50 1.26 -12.41 9.38
C ILE A 50 1.67 -13.88 9.55
N GLY A 51 0.99 -14.79 8.84
CA GLY A 51 1.33 -16.22 8.83
C GLY A 51 2.52 -16.54 7.91
N PRO A 52 2.81 -17.83 7.69
CA PRO A 52 3.90 -18.28 6.83
C PRO A 52 3.83 -17.74 5.39
N GLU A 53 2.62 -17.50 4.89
CA GLU A 53 2.34 -16.96 3.54
C GLU A 53 2.31 -15.42 3.51
N ILE A 54 2.96 -14.76 4.49
CA ILE A 54 3.06 -13.31 4.53
C ILE A 54 3.74 -12.79 3.26
N ARG A 55 3.13 -11.77 2.64
CA ARG A 55 3.72 -11.05 1.51
C ARG A 55 4.80 -10.10 2.01
N LEU A 56 6.06 -10.52 1.98
CA LEU A 56 7.21 -9.70 2.34
C LEU A 56 7.70 -8.87 1.16
N ALA A 57 7.95 -7.59 1.39
CA ALA A 57 8.70 -6.74 0.47
C ALA A 57 10.15 -6.66 0.99
N PRO A 58 11.11 -7.39 0.40
CA PRO A 58 12.49 -7.36 0.86
C PRO A 58 13.10 -5.98 0.59
N VAL A 59 13.82 -5.44 1.58
CA VAL A 59 14.61 -4.22 1.41
C VAL A 59 16.00 -4.61 0.94
N ILE A 60 16.33 -4.24 -0.30
CA ILE A 60 17.64 -4.51 -0.91
C ILE A 60 18.47 -3.22 -0.87
N PHE A 61 19.66 -3.29 -0.30
CA PHE A 61 20.63 -2.20 -0.33
C PHE A 61 21.65 -2.44 -1.43
N ASP A 62 21.85 -1.44 -2.29
CA ASP A 62 23.01 -1.43 -3.18
C ASP A 62 24.29 -1.28 -2.32
N LYS A 63 25.39 -1.90 -2.74
CA LYS A 63 26.68 -1.81 -2.02
C LYS A 63 27.21 -0.38 -1.99
N ASP A 64 26.88 0.41 -3.01
CA ASP A 64 27.27 1.81 -3.12
C ASP A 64 26.21 2.76 -2.52
N ALA A 65 25.08 2.22 -2.01
CA ALA A 65 24.07 3.04 -1.36
C ALA A 65 24.66 3.69 -0.10
N LYS A 66 24.40 5.00 0.06
CA LYS A 66 24.73 5.75 1.27
C LYS A 66 23.46 5.96 2.10
N PRO A 67 22.99 4.97 2.87
CA PRO A 67 21.73 5.06 3.60
C PRO A 67 21.72 6.19 4.62
N GLN A 68 22.88 6.54 5.19
CA GLN A 68 22.99 7.67 6.11
C GLN A 68 22.67 9.01 5.45
N ASP A 69 23.14 9.24 4.22
CA ASP A 69 22.86 10.45 3.48
C ASP A 69 21.37 10.52 3.08
N LEU A 70 20.82 9.38 2.65
CA LEU A 70 19.39 9.24 2.34
C LEU A 70 18.50 9.54 3.55
N LEU A 71 18.82 8.96 4.71
CA LEU A 71 18.10 9.18 5.96
C LEU A 71 18.24 10.63 6.45
N LYS A 72 19.44 11.20 6.38
CA LYS A 72 19.66 12.61 6.73
C LYS A 72 18.86 13.54 5.83
N TYR A 73 18.72 13.20 4.55
CA TYR A 73 17.92 13.98 3.61
C TYR A 73 16.41 13.91 3.94
N TYR A 74 15.83 12.71 4.01
CA TYR A 74 14.38 12.56 4.21
C TYR A 74 13.93 12.77 5.66
N MET A 75 14.73 12.38 6.65
CA MET A 75 14.38 12.40 8.08
C MET A 75 15.18 13.44 8.89
N GLY A 76 16.07 14.20 8.26
CA GLY A 76 16.85 15.23 8.94
C GLY A 76 16.07 16.51 9.21
N LYS A 77 16.83 17.58 9.51
CA LYS A 77 16.27 18.92 9.77
C LYS A 77 15.44 19.41 8.57
N ASN A 78 14.46 20.26 8.84
CA ASN A 78 13.68 20.91 7.79
C ASN A 78 14.51 22.01 7.12
N THR A 79 15.28 21.65 6.10
CA THR A 79 16.10 22.59 5.32
C THR A 79 15.32 23.13 4.12
N LYS A 80 15.74 24.30 3.62
CA LYS A 80 15.15 24.91 2.42
C LYS A 80 15.29 23.99 1.19
N ASP A 81 16.44 23.39 0.99
CA ASP A 81 16.68 22.44 -0.11
C ASP A 81 15.69 21.27 -0.11
N ARG A 82 15.33 20.75 1.07
CA ARG A 82 14.33 19.68 1.18
C ARG A 82 12.94 20.17 0.80
N GLN A 83 12.59 21.39 1.20
CA GLN A 83 11.31 22.00 0.86
C GLN A 83 11.20 22.23 -0.65
N ASP A 84 12.22 22.83 -1.27
CA ASP A 84 12.26 23.10 -2.70
C ASP A 84 12.12 21.79 -3.49
N PHE A 85 12.85 20.73 -3.10
CA PHE A 85 12.72 19.42 -3.72
C PHE A 85 11.33 18.80 -3.56
N ILE A 86 10.70 18.90 -2.38
CA ILE A 86 9.35 18.38 -2.17
C ILE A 86 8.37 19.09 -3.11
N ILE A 87 8.48 20.41 -3.25
CA ILE A 87 7.63 21.21 -4.13
C ILE A 87 7.83 20.80 -5.60
N GLU A 88 9.08 20.67 -6.05
CA GLU A 88 9.40 20.25 -7.42
C GLU A 88 8.88 18.85 -7.77
N ASN A 89 8.85 17.95 -6.78
CA ASN A 89 8.41 16.56 -6.97
C ASN A 89 6.98 16.31 -6.49
N LEU A 90 6.27 17.33 -6.02
CA LEU A 90 4.91 17.21 -5.54
C LEU A 90 4.02 16.84 -6.72
N ARG A 91 3.61 15.58 -6.78
CA ARG A 91 2.60 15.13 -7.73
C ARG A 91 1.25 15.51 -7.17
N VAL A 92 0.61 16.49 -7.81
CA VAL A 92 -0.81 16.75 -7.59
C VAL A 92 -1.55 15.65 -8.33
N GLU A 93 -2.22 14.75 -7.60
CA GLU A 93 -3.23 13.92 -8.23
C GLU A 93 -4.37 14.86 -8.62
N ASP A 94 -4.64 14.99 -9.92
CA ASP A 94 -5.87 15.65 -10.37
C ASP A 94 -7.04 14.96 -9.67
N GLU A 95 -7.86 15.73 -8.94
CA GLU A 95 -9.11 15.21 -8.40
C GLU A 95 -9.93 14.71 -9.60
N ILE A 96 -9.96 13.39 -9.77
CA ILE A 96 -10.74 12.73 -10.82
C ILE A 96 -12.21 13.06 -10.52
N ASN A 97 -12.76 14.04 -11.25
CA ASN A 97 -14.19 14.29 -11.36
C ASN A 97 -14.92 13.08 -11.96
#